data_AF-D9WX03-F1
#
_entry.id   AF-D9WX03-F1
#
_cell.length_a   1.000
_cell.length_b   1.000
_cell.length_c   1.000
_cell.angle_alpha   90.00
_cell.angle_beta   90.00
_cell.angle_gamma   90.00
#
_symmetry.space_group_name_H-M   'P 1'
#
loop_
_entity.id
_entity.type
_entity.pdbx_description
1 polymer ?
#
loop_
_entity_poly.entity_id
_entity_poly.type
_entity_poly.pdbx_seq_one_letter_code
_entity_poly.pdbx_strand_id
1 'polypeptide(L)' 'MDRVYMNRRTGEKRIHVEIDAAEIADVLADLAPDEGRFPHDATRQFVEILRAAHGTLGP' A
#
# COMPACT_ATOMS: atom_id res chain seq x y z
N MET A 1 -7.10 -6.85 17.25
CA MET A 1 -6.11 -7.93 17.49
C MET A 1 -4.79 -7.38 17.00
N ASP A 2 -3.89 -6.95 17.90
CA ASP A 2 -2.63 -6.34 17.48
C ASP A 2 -1.67 -7.43 17.00
N ARG A 3 -1.46 -7.50 15.68
CA ARG A 3 -0.43 -8.36 15.09
C ARG A 3 0.89 -7.60 15.15
N VAL A 4 1.74 -7.98 16.09
CA VAL A 4 3.11 -7.45 16.18
C VAL A 4 3.97 -8.11 15.10
N TYR A 5 4.24 -7.40 14.01
CA TYR A 5 5.14 -7.85 12.95
C TYR A 5 6.59 -7.47 13.31
N MET A 6 7.37 -8.43 13.82
CA MET A 6 8.81 -8.22 14.04
C MET A 6 9.60 -8.39 12.74
N ASN A 7 10.47 -7.43 12.45
CA ASN A 7 11.35 -7.42 11.28
C ASN A 7 12.39 -8.56 11.36
N ARG A 8 12.64 -9.25 10.25
CA ARG A 8 13.69 -10.29 10.12
C ARG A 8 14.96 -9.79 9.41
N ARG A 9 15.03 -8.53 8.98
CA ARG A 9 16.17 -7.93 8.27
C ARG A 9 16.76 -6.75 9.05
N THR A 10 17.95 -6.98 9.62
CA THR A 10 18.68 -6.01 10.46
C THR A 10 19.16 -4.81 9.62
N GLY A 11 18.94 -3.59 10.11
CA GLY A 11 19.47 -2.34 9.51
C GLY A 11 18.56 -1.62 8.51
N GLU A 12 17.45 -2.23 8.09
CA GLU A 12 16.49 -1.59 7.18
C GLU A 12 15.47 -0.73 7.95
N LYS A 13 15.27 0.53 7.53
CA LYS A 13 14.17 1.39 8.00
C LYS A 13 12.89 1.00 7.26
N ARG A 14 11.82 0.67 7.99
CA ARG A 14 10.51 0.30 7.42
C ARG A 14 9.42 1.24 7.94
N ILE A 15 8.47 1.56 7.06
CA ILE A 15 7.23 2.24 7.41
C ILE A 15 6.12 1.19 7.35
N HIS A 16 5.30 1.11 8.39
CA HIS A 16 4.05 0.34 8.37
C HIS A 16 2.91 1.35 8.29
N VAL A 17 1.99 1.14 7.35
CA VAL A 17 0.80 1.95 7.18
C VAL A 17 -0.39 1.00 7.24
N GLU A 18 -1.36 1.32 8.09
CA GLU A 18 -2.68 0.70 8.10
C GLU A 18 -3.63 1.64 7.36
N ILE A 19 -4.44 1.09 6.46
CA ILE A 19 -5.35 1.84 5.60
C ILE A 19 -6.70 1.17 5.72
N ASP A 20 -7.74 1.94 6.06
CA ASP A 20 -9.10 1.40 6.12
C ASP A 20 -9.59 1.06 4.71
N ALA A 21 -10.43 0.03 4.58
CA ALA A 21 -10.99 -0.38 3.29
C ALA A 21 -11.72 0.77 2.56
N ALA A 22 -12.38 1.66 3.30
CA ALA A 22 -13.05 2.83 2.74
C ALA A 22 -12.07 3.86 2.15
N GLU A 23 -10.86 3.95 2.69
CA GLU A 23 -9.84 4.94 2.29
C GLU A 23 -9.02 4.47 1.08
N ILE A 24 -9.03 3.18 0.75
CA ILE A 24 -8.23 2.62 -0.36
C ILE A 24 -8.59 3.30 -1.69
N ALA A 25 -9.88 3.60 -1.92
CA ALA A 25 -10.32 4.26 -3.14
C ALA A 25 -9.74 5.68 -3.27
N ASP A 26 -9.71 6.43 -2.17
CA ASP A 26 -9.19 7.79 -2.13
C ASP A 26 -7.67 7.79 -2.36
N VAL A 27 -6.94 6.89 -1.69
CA VAL A 27 -5.49 6.74 -1.90
C VAL A 27 -5.15 6.37 -3.34
N LEU A 28 -5.94 5.48 -3.96
CA LEU A 28 -5.77 5.13 -5.37
C LEU A 28 -6.06 6.33 -6.29
N ALA A 29 -7.08 7.13 -5.99
CA ALA A 29 -7.40 8.33 -6.76
C ALA A 29 -6.28 9.38 -6.68
N ASP A 30 -5.69 9.56 -5.50
CA ASP A 30 -4.56 10.48 -5.29
C ASP A 30 -3.29 10.03 -6.04
N LEU A 31 -3.09 8.72 -6.18
CA LEU A 31 -1.92 8.13 -6.85
C LEU A 31 -2.08 7.99 -8.36
N ALA A 32 -3.31 7.97 -8.88
CA ALA A 32 -3.61 7.79 -10.31
C ALA A 32 -2.92 8.80 -11.26
N PRO A 33 -2.77 10.10 -10.93
CA PRO A 33 -2.11 11.07 -11.82
C PRO A 33 -0.65 10.72 -12.16
N ASP A 34 0.02 9.98 -11.29
CA ASP A 34 1.46 9.69 -11.38
C ASP A 34 1.76 8.21 -11.68
N GLU A 35 0.74 7.40 -11.96
CA GLU A 35 0.88 5.95 -11.99
C GLU A 35 1.89 5.44 -13.03
N GLY A 36 1.90 6.04 -14.22
CA GLY A 36 2.86 5.72 -15.28
C GLY A 36 4.26 6.27 -15.03
N ARG A 37 4.47 7.02 -13.95
CA ARG A 37 5.72 7.76 -13.66
C ARG A 37 6.41 7.33 -12.39
N PHE A 38 5.89 6.33 -11.67
CA PHE A 38 6.52 5.87 -10.44
C PHE A 38 7.96 5.39 -10.70
N PRO A 39 8.98 6.11 -10.20
CA PRO A 39 10.38 5.84 -10.52
C PRO A 39 10.93 4.61 -9.77
N HIS A 40 10.17 4.07 -8.83
CA HIS A 40 10.58 2.98 -7.96
C HIS A 40 9.59 1.81 -8.05
N ASP A 41 10.13 0.60 -8.20
CA ASP A 41 9.37 -0.65 -8.27
C ASP A 41 8.48 -0.85 -7.04
N ALA A 42 8.97 -0.43 -5.87
CA ALA A 42 8.22 -0.50 -4.62
C ALA A 42 6.90 0.28 -4.68
N THR A 43 6.87 1.45 -5.34
CA THR A 43 5.65 2.24 -5.47
C THR A 43 4.65 1.55 -6.40
N ARG A 44 5.13 0.97 -7.51
CA ARG A 44 4.29 0.18 -8.42
C ARG A 44 3.67 -1.03 -7.69
N GLN A 45 4.50 -1.76 -6.96
CA GLN A 45 4.05 -2.89 -6.14
C GLN A 45 3.05 -2.47 -5.06
N PHE A 46 3.26 -1.30 -4.43
CA PHE A 46 2.32 -0.77 -3.45
C PHE A 46 0.95 -0.47 -4.07
N VAL A 47 0.91 0.17 -5.24
CA VAL A 47 -0.35 0.43 -5.96
C VAL A 47 -1.07 -0.87 -6.37
N GLU A 48 -0.33 -1.89 -6.79
CA GLU A 48 -0.89 -3.22 -7.08
C GLU A 48 -1.54 -3.86 -5.84
N ILE A 49 -0.88 -3.76 -4.68
CA ILE A 49 -1.43 -4.25 -3.40
C ILE A 49 -2.72 -3.51 -3.06
N LEU A 50 -2.74 -2.18 -3.19
CA LEU A 50 -3.93 -1.37 -2.92
C LEU A 50 -5.08 -1.74 -3.87
N ARG A 51 -4.81 -1.97 -5.15
CA ARG A 51 -5.84 -2.42 -6.11
C ARG A 51 -6.41 -3.78 -5.77
N ALA A 52 -5.54 -4.75 -5.47
CA ALA A 52 -5.97 -6.08 -5.08
C ALA A 52 -6.80 -6.04 -3.79
N ALA A 53 -6.38 -5.21 -2.82
CA ALA A 53 -7.13 -4.98 -1.60
C ALA A 53 -8.48 -4.31 -1.87
N HIS A 54 -8.54 -3.26 -2.70
CA HIS A 54 -9.80 -2.61 -3.08
C HIS A 54 -10.79 -3.59 -3.73
N GLY A 55 -10.32 -4.43 -4.64
CA GLY A 55 -11.15 -5.46 -5.27
C GLY A 55 -11.59 -6.60 -4.34
N THR A 56 -10.94 -6.79 -3.19
CA THR A 56 -11.26 -7.84 -2.21
C THR A 56 -12.07 -7.31 -1.02
N LEU A 57 -11.85 -6.06 -0.63
CA LEU A 57 -12.38 -5.42 0.58
C LEU A 57 -13.44 -4.33 0.29
N GLY A 58 -13.52 -3.82 -0.94
CA GLY A 58 -14.60 -2.93 -1.36
C GLY A 58 -15.96 -3.64 -1.38
N PRO A 59 -17.08 -2.91 -1.50
CA PRO A 59 -18.41 -3.48 -1.56
C PRO A 59 -18.60 -4.52 -2.68
#